data_AF-A0A7J5F075-F1
#
_entry.id   AF-A0A7J5F075-F1
#
_cell.length_a   1.000
_cell.length_b   1.000
_cell.length_c   1.000
_cell.angle_alpha   90.00
_cell.angle_beta   90.00
_cell.angle_gamma   90.00
#
_symmetry.space_group_name_H-M   'P 1'
#
loop_
_entity.id
_entity.type
_entity.pdbx_description
1 polymer ?
#
loop_
_entity_poly.entity_id
_entity_poly.type
_entity_poly.pdbx_seq_one_letter_code
_entity_poly.pdbx_strand_id
1 'polypeptide(L)' 'MCFSLTSSLASGAVLTAVGSAALKKNPEPSRAFLAGMPLLFGLQQFAEGAVWLALERSPYAWLEPYGMYAFLLMAR' A
#
# COMPACT_ATOMS: atom_id res chain seq x y z
N MET A 1 -9.86 -0.17 4.62
CA MET A 1 -10.41 -0.93 5.76
C MET A 1 -9.42 -0.66 6.87
N CYS A 2 -9.78 0.05 7.94
CA CYS A 2 -8.81 0.45 8.96
C CYS A 2 -8.27 -0.79 9.70
N PHE A 3 -7.12 -1.30 9.27
CA PHE A 3 -6.41 -2.42 9.89
C PHE A 3 -5.37 -1.92 10.91
N SER A 4 -4.81 -2.80 11.74
CA SER A 4 -3.66 -2.47 12.61
C SER A 4 -2.35 -2.38 11.81
N LEU A 5 -1.34 -1.65 12.32
CA LEU A 5 0.01 -1.51 11.72
C LEU A 5 0.55 -2.81 11.11
N THR A 6 0.52 -3.90 11.89
CA THR A 6 1.04 -5.21 11.48
C THR A 6 0.27 -5.81 10.30
N SER A 7 -1.05 -5.60 10.28
CA SER A 7 -1.93 -6.12 9.22
C SER A 7 -1.79 -5.32 7.93
N SER A 8 -1.63 -4.00 7.99
CA SER A 8 -1.39 -3.18 6.80
C SER A 8 -0.01 -3.49 6.21
N LEU A 9 1.03 -3.67 7.03
CA LEU A 9 2.36 -4.10 6.56
C LEU A 9 2.35 -5.50 5.94
N ALA A 10 1.71 -6.47 6.60
CA ALA A 10 1.59 -7.83 6.08
C ALA A 10 0.83 -7.85 4.74
N SER A 11 -0.28 -7.13 4.66
CA SER A 11 -1.08 -7.02 3.44
C SER A 11 -0.29 -6.32 2.32
N GLY A 12 0.44 -5.25 2.63
CA GLY A 12 1.33 -4.56 1.69
C GLY A 12 2.40 -5.47 1.11
N ALA A 13 3.05 -6.29 1.95
CA ALA A 13 4.04 -7.27 1.52
C ALA A 13 3.43 -8.34 0.59
N VAL A 14 2.28 -8.91 0.96
CA VAL A 14 1.57 -9.92 0.16
C VAL A 14 1.15 -9.35 -1.19
N LEU A 15 0.51 -8.18 -1.21
CA LEU A 15 0.05 -7.52 -2.42
C LEU A 15 1.22 -7.17 -3.36
N THR A 16 2.34 -6.72 -2.80
CA THR A 16 3.56 -6.44 -3.56
C THR A 16 4.13 -7.70 -4.21
N ALA A 17 4.21 -8.81 -3.46
CA ALA A 17 4.69 -10.08 -3.96
C ALA A 17 3.78 -10.64 -5.07
N VAL A 18 2.46 -10.63 -4.85
CA VAL A 18 1.46 -11.13 -5.80
C VAL A 18 1.44 -10.26 -7.06
N GLY A 19 1.44 -8.94 -6.94
CA GLY A 19 1.48 -8.02 -8.08
C GLY A 19 2.76 -8.18 -8.91
N SER A 20 3.90 -8.34 -8.25
CA SER A 20 5.18 -8.59 -8.93
C SER A 20 5.16 -9.92 -9.69
N ALA A 21 4.59 -10.97 -9.08
CA ALA A 21 4.42 -12.27 -9.72
C ALA A 21 3.43 -12.20 -10.91
N ALA A 22 2.35 -11.44 -10.76
CA ALA A 22 1.34 -11.25 -11.81
C ALA A 22 1.93 -10.53 -13.04
N LEU A 23 2.70 -9.46 -12.83
CA LEU A 23 3.41 -8.76 -13.91
C LEU A 23 4.45 -9.66 -14.60
N LYS A 24 5.22 -10.42 -13.82
CA LYS A 24 6.21 -11.37 -14.39
C LYS A 24 5.54 -12.46 -15.24
N LYS A 25 4.34 -12.90 -14.85
CA LYS A 25 3.63 -14.00 -15.53
C LYS A 25 2.86 -13.54 -16.76
N ASN A 26 2.42 -12.28 -16.82
CA ASN A 26 1.71 -11.71 -17.96
C ASN A 26 2.41 -10.42 -18.42
N PRO A 27 3.42 -10.52 -19.29
CA PRO A 27 4.16 -9.36 -19.80
C PRO A 27 3.38 -8.54 -20.85
N GLU A 28 2.15 -8.96 -21.19
CA GLU A 28 1.33 -8.26 -22.19
C GLU A 28 0.96 -6.85 -21.68
N PRO A 29 1.34 -5.78 -22.40
CA PRO A 29 1.10 -4.41 -21.95
C PRO A 29 -0.38 -4.08 -21.79
N SER A 30 -1.26 -4.75 -22.55
CA SER A 30 -2.71 -4.60 -22.43
C SER A 30 -3.28 -5.13 -21.11
N ARG A 31 -2.58 -6.05 -20.43
CA ARG A 31 -2.98 -6.63 -19.13
C ARG A 31 -2.11 -6.15 -17.97
N ALA A 32 -1.00 -5.48 -18.27
CA ALA A 32 -0.06 -4.95 -17.29
C ALA A 32 -0.73 -4.00 -16.29
N PHE A 33 -1.71 -3.20 -16.72
CA PHE A 33 -2.43 -2.29 -15.83
C PHE A 33 -3.24 -3.05 -14.76
N LEU A 34 -3.98 -4.09 -15.17
CA LEU A 34 -4.73 -4.98 -14.27
C LEU A 34 -3.80 -5.81 -13.38
N ALA A 35 -2.72 -6.34 -13.93
CA ALA A 35 -1.71 -7.09 -13.19
C ALA A 35 -0.91 -6.20 -12.21
N GLY A 36 -0.85 -4.89 -12.46
CA GLY A 36 -0.23 -3.88 -11.60
C GLY A 36 -1.13 -3.37 -10.48
N MET A 37 -2.46 -3.59 -10.54
CA MET A 37 -3.38 -3.16 -9.47
C MET A 37 -2.97 -3.65 -8.07
N PRO A 38 -2.55 -4.91 -7.84
CA PRO A 38 -2.11 -5.36 -6.53
C PRO A 38 -0.91 -4.55 -6.01
N LEU A 39 -0.01 -4.09 -6.89
CA LEU A 39 1.10 -3.23 -6.47
C LEU A 39 0.62 -1.86 -5.98
N LEU A 40 -0.36 -1.27 -6.68
CA LEU A 40 -0.97 -0.01 -6.28
C LEU A 40 -1.65 -0.13 -4.92
N PHE A 41 -2.44 -1.19 -4.71
CA PHE A 41 -3.04 -1.46 -3.40
C PHE A 41 -2.00 -1.78 -2.33
N GLY A 42 -0.90 -2.46 -2.67
CA GLY A 42 0.20 -2.71 -1.75
C GLY A 42 0.87 -1.42 -1.26
N LEU A 43 1.09 -0.47 -2.16
CA LEU A 43 1.58 0.87 -1.81
C LEU A 43 0.60 1.61 -0.90
N GLN A 44 -0.70 1.51 -1.18
CA GLN A 44 -1.74 2.09 -0.31
C GLN A 44 -1.71 1.48 1.10
N GLN A 45 -1.46 0.17 1.22
CA GLN A 45 -1.34 -0.50 2.52
C GLN A 45 -0.10 -0.09 3.31
N PHE A 46 1.01 0.22 2.62
CA PHE A 46 2.17 0.82 3.28
C PHE A 46 1.89 2.24 3.77
N ALA A 47 1.16 3.05 3.01
CA ALA A 47 0.75 4.38 3.43
C ALA A 47 -0.18 4.32 4.66
N GLU A 48 -1.15 3.40 4.68
CA GLU A 48 -2.01 3.18 5.85
C GLU A 48 -1.19 2.72 7.07
N GLY A 49 -0.24 1.80 6.88
CA GLY A 49 0.69 1.39 7.93
C GLY A 49 1.54 2.54 8.48
N ALA A 50 1.97 3.49 7.63
CA ALA A 50 2.71 4.67 8.08
C ALA A 50 1.85 5.62 8.93
N VAL A 51 0.55 5.77 8.61
CA VAL A 51 -0.40 6.52 9.44
C VAL A 51 -0.55 5.85 10.81
N TRP A 52 -0.73 4.52 10.84
CA TRP A 52 -0.81 3.78 12.11
C TRP A 52 0.46 3.89 12.95
N LEU A 53 1.63 3.85 12.32
CA LEU A 53 2.91 4.06 13.00
C LEU A 53 3.00 5.46 13.61
N ALA A 54 2.51 6.49 12.91
CA ALA A 54 2.47 7.86 13.41
C ALA A 54 1.55 8.02 14.62
N LEU A 55 0.38 7.35 14.59
CA LEU A 55 -0.61 7.38 15.66
C LEU A 55 -0.17 6.58 16.90
N GLU A 56 0.45 5.41 16.71
CA GLU A 56 0.87 4.53 17.82
C GLU A 56 2.19 4.97 18.47
N ARG A 57 3.06 5.68 17.75
CA ARG A 57 4.38 6.09 18.24
C ARG A 57 4.62 7.59 18.05
N SER A 58 4.59 8.31 19.17
CA SER A 58 4.85 9.75 19.30
C SER A 58 6.05 10.33 18.49
N PRO A 59 7.22 9.68 18.38
CA PRO A 59 8.32 10.21 17.55
C PRO A 59 8.05 10.22 16.03
N TYR A 60 6.98 9.56 15.58
CA TYR A 60 6.59 9.45 14.18
C TYR A 60 5.35 10.28 13.83
N ALA A 61 4.85 11.13 14.73
CA ALA A 61 3.67 11.97 14.50
C ALA A 61 3.76 12.85 13.24
N TRP A 62 4.98 13.17 12.78
CA TRP A 62 5.22 13.90 11.55
C TRP A 62 4.84 13.13 10.27
N LEU A 63 4.66 11.80 10.34
CA LEU A 63 4.24 10.95 9.20
C LEU A 63 2.72 10.98 8.95
N GLU A 64 1.93 11.44 9.92
CA GLU A 64 0.47 11.50 9.85
C GLU A 64 -0.05 12.27 8.62
N PRO A 65 0.38 13.52 8.33
CA PRO A 65 -0.10 14.25 7.16
C PRO A 65 0.31 13.56 5.85
N TYR A 66 1.53 13.02 5.76
CA TYR A 66 2.00 12.35 4.54
C TYR A 66 1.20 11.09 4.22
N GLY A 67 0.91 10.28 5.24
CA GLY A 67 0.09 9.07 5.06
C GLY A 67 -1.35 9.40 4.69
N MET A 68 -1.93 10.46 5.27
CA MET A 68 -3.29 10.90 4.93
C MET A 68 -3.38 11.43 3.49
N TYR A 69 -2.44 12.28 3.06
CA TYR A 69 -2.42 12.78 1.68
C TYR A 69 -2.18 11.67 0.66
N ALA A 70 -1.28 10.72 0.95
CA ALA A 70 -1.05 9.57 0.08
C ALA A 70 -2.31 8.70 -0.06
N PHE A 71 -3.05 8.51 1.03
CA PHE A 71 -4.31 7.77 1.01
C PHE A 71 -5.38 8.46 0.16
N LEU A 72 -5.57 9.77 0.33
CA LEU A 72 -6.55 10.55 -0.43
C LEU A 72 -6.24 10.63 -1.93
N LEU A 73 -4.95 10.59 -2.30
CA LEU A 73 -4.52 10.63 -3.69
C LEU A 73 -4.81 9.31 -4.42
N MET A 74 -4.79 8.18 -3.70
CA MET A 74 -5.14 6.85 -4.23
C MET A 74 -6.63 6.50 -4.12
N ALA A 75 -7.38 7.15 -3.23
CA ALA A 75 -8.82 6.92 -3.03
C ALA A 75 -9.73 7.67 -4.03
N ARG A 76 -9.15 8.28 -5.08
CA ARG A 76 -9.84 9.08 -6.09
C ARG A 76 -10.00 8.33 -7.41
#